data_AF-A0AA46X2K7-F1
#
_entry.id   AF-A0AA46X2K7-F1
#
_cell.length_a   1.000
_cell.length_b   1.000
_cell.length_c   1.000
_cell.angle_alpha   90.00
_cell.angle_beta   90.00
_cell.angle_gamma   90.00
#
_symmetry.space_group_name_H-M   'P 1'
#
loop_
_entity.id
_entity.type
_entity.pdbx_description
1 polymer ?
#
loop_
_entity_poly.entity_id
_entity_poly.type
_entity_poly.pdbx_seq_one_letter_code
_entity_poly.pdbx_strand_id
1 'polypeptide(L)'
;MDTVEDPKTAETLLPDEYPIGVRRLCIDTGYYETFNRPNVSLVDIKADPIERITPGGIRLASGEEIELDVIVFALGFNAFTGALNEAGVRNEQECHQATIGSAVRGPSSDSLPPGSPTCSLSPDRVARLYWRI
;
A
#
# COMPACT_ATOMS: atom_id res chain seq x y z
N MET A 1 -9.14 13.16 -26.89
CA MET A 1 -8.84 11.90 -26.22
C MET A 1 -8.49 10.94 -27.33
N ASP A 2 -7.28 11.10 -27.87
CA ASP A 2 -6.90 10.53 -29.17
C ASP A 2 -5.63 9.68 -29.04
N THR A 3 -5.21 9.42 -27.80
CA THR A 3 -3.96 8.72 -27.49
C THR A 3 -4.16 7.21 -27.34
N VAL A 4 -5.35 6.74 -26.95
CA VAL A 4 -5.67 5.30 -26.82
C VAL A 4 -6.65 4.92 -27.92
N GLU A 5 -6.33 3.90 -28.70
CA GLU A 5 -7.11 3.51 -29.89
C GLU A 5 -8.36 2.68 -29.52
N ASP A 6 -8.27 1.85 -28.48
CA ASP A 6 -9.41 1.04 -28.00
C ASP A 6 -10.31 1.87 -27.05
N PRO A 7 -11.58 2.12 -27.43
CA PRO A 7 -12.50 2.90 -26.61
C PRO A 7 -12.77 2.25 -25.24
N LYS A 8 -12.77 0.92 -25.14
CA LYS A 8 -13.02 0.25 -23.86
C LYS A 8 -11.88 0.49 -22.87
N THR A 9 -10.64 0.31 -23.33
CA THR A 9 -9.44 0.60 -22.53
C THR A 9 -9.38 2.07 -22.14
N ALA A 10 -9.77 2.99 -23.05
CA ALA A 10 -9.82 4.42 -22.75
C ALA A 10 -10.82 4.75 -21.65
N GLU A 11 -12.01 4.14 -21.65
CA GLU A 11 -13.02 4.32 -20.60
C GLU A 11 -12.53 3.84 -19.22
N THR A 12 -11.90 2.66 -19.15
CA THR A 12 -11.36 2.11 -17.90
C THR A 12 -10.22 2.96 -17.31
N LEU A 13 -9.43 3.62 -18.16
CA LEU A 13 -8.30 4.45 -17.71
C LEU A 13 -8.73 5.80 -17.14
N LEU A 14 -9.97 6.22 -17.36
CA LEU A 14 -10.44 7.53 -16.92
C LEU A 14 -10.92 7.48 -15.47
N PRO A 15 -10.30 8.25 -14.56
CA PRO A 15 -10.80 8.36 -13.21
C PRO A 15 -12.07 9.23 -13.18
N ASP A 16 -13.17 8.64 -12.74
CA ASP A 16 -14.51 9.24 -12.61
C ASP A 16 -14.88 9.55 -11.14
N GLU A 17 -14.28 8.83 -10.20
CA GLU A 17 -14.69 8.86 -8.78
C GLU A 17 -14.18 10.04 -7.93
N TYR A 18 -13.16 10.79 -8.37
CA TYR A 18 -12.54 11.82 -7.52
C TYR A 18 -12.23 13.13 -8.25
N PRO A 19 -12.41 14.29 -7.58
CA PRO A 19 -12.08 15.57 -8.16
C PRO A 19 -10.57 15.74 -8.32
N ILE A 20 -10.20 16.57 -9.29
CA ILE A 20 -8.80 16.86 -9.63
C ILE A 20 -8.08 17.43 -8.40
N GLY A 21 -6.92 16.87 -8.06
CA GLY A 21 -6.05 17.35 -6.98
C GLY A 21 -6.19 16.63 -5.63
N VAL A 22 -7.13 15.70 -5.47
CA VAL A 22 -7.23 14.86 -4.26
C VAL A 22 -6.10 13.83 -4.17
N ARG A 23 -5.58 13.41 -5.33
CA ARG A 23 -4.41 12.54 -5.46
C ARG A 23 -3.26 13.32 -6.07
N ARG A 24 -2.03 12.84 -5.86
CA ARG A 24 -0.84 13.43 -6.49
C ARG A 24 -1.00 13.36 -8.02
N LEU A 25 -0.77 14.49 -8.68
CA LEU A 25 -0.77 14.55 -10.14
C LEU A 25 0.43 13.75 -10.66
N CYS A 26 0.16 12.70 -11.43
CA CYS A 26 1.18 11.95 -12.13
C CYS A 26 1.42 12.65 -13.48
N ILE A 27 2.61 13.21 -13.65
CA ILE A 27 3.11 13.62 -14.97
C ILE A 27 3.89 12.43 -15.50
N ASP A 28 3.45 11.92 -16.63
CA ASP A 28 4.01 10.75 -17.27
C ASP A 28 4.57 11.12 -18.67
N THR A 29 5.47 10.27 -19.17
CA THR A 29 5.93 10.27 -20.56
C THR A 29 5.60 8.92 -21.22
N GLY A 30 4.43 8.82 -21.86
CA GLY A 30 4.12 7.69 -22.74
C GLY A 30 3.26 6.57 -22.14
N TYR A 31 2.63 6.77 -20.98
CA TYR A 31 1.82 5.77 -20.28
C TYR A 31 0.61 5.38 -21.11
N TYR A 32 -0.15 6.35 -21.62
CA TYR A 32 -1.36 6.07 -22.39
C TYR A 32 -1.04 5.38 -23.72
N GLU A 33 0.03 5.78 -24.39
CA GLU A 33 0.52 5.20 -25.65
C GLU A 33 0.97 3.75 -25.48
N THR A 34 1.37 3.36 -24.26
CA THR A 34 1.82 2.00 -23.97
C THR A 34 0.68 0.99 -24.08
N PHE A 35 -0.55 1.39 -23.80
CA PHE A 35 -1.74 0.51 -23.90
C PHE A 35 -2.16 0.19 -25.34
N ASN A 36 -1.67 0.92 -26.34
CA ASN A 36 -1.94 0.59 -27.75
C ASN A 36 -1.08 -0.56 -28.27
N ARG A 37 -0.08 -1.01 -27.50
CA ARG A 37 0.82 -2.06 -27.95
C ARG A 37 0.13 -3.41 -27.79
N PRO A 38 0.27 -4.34 -28.76
CA PRO A 38 -0.41 -5.64 -28.72
C PRO A 38 0.05 -6.56 -27.57
N ASN A 39 1.17 -6.23 -26.93
CA ASN A 39 1.74 -6.99 -25.81
C ASN A 39 1.34 -6.43 -24.43
N VAL A 40 0.42 -5.47 -24.38
CA VAL A 40 -0.03 -4.83 -23.14
C VAL A 40 -1.53 -5.04 -23.01
N SER A 41 -1.94 -5.61 -21.88
CA SER A 41 -3.34 -5.83 -21.53
C SER A 41 -3.67 -5.11 -20.23
N LEU A 42 -4.74 -4.32 -20.24
CA LEU A 42 -5.28 -3.70 -19.04
C LEU A 42 -6.34 -4.62 -18.42
N VAL A 43 -6.18 -4.95 -17.15
CA VAL A 43 -7.14 -5.75 -16.38
C VAL A 43 -7.77 -4.86 -15.32
N ASP A 44 -9.10 -4.73 -15.35
CA ASP A 44 -9.84 -3.92 -14.38
C ASP A 44 -10.15 -4.73 -13.12
N ILE A 45 -9.34 -4.50 -12.08
CA ILE A 45 -9.48 -5.14 -10.77
C ILE A 45 -10.69 -4.65 -9.97
N LYS A 46 -11.33 -3.53 -10.35
CA LYS A 46 -12.56 -3.09 -9.69
C LYS A 46 -13.75 -3.94 -10.14
N ALA A 47 -13.78 -4.28 -11.42
CA ALA A 47 -14.79 -5.15 -12.01
C ALA A 47 -14.56 -6.62 -11.62
N ASP A 48 -13.30 -7.08 -11.67
CA ASP A 48 -12.92 -8.45 -11.33
C ASP A 48 -11.74 -8.50 -10.34
N PRO A 49 -12.01 -8.58 -9.03
CA PRO A 49 -10.97 -8.50 -8.01
C PRO A 49 -10.07 -9.74 -7.99
N ILE A 50 -8.84 -9.55 -7.52
CA ILE A 50 -7.87 -10.64 -7.36
C ILE A 50 -8.31 -11.55 -6.21
N GLU A 51 -8.51 -12.85 -6.49
CA GLU A 51 -8.85 -13.85 -5.48
C GLU A 51 -7.58 -14.32 -4.74
N ARG A 52 -6.56 -14.73 -5.50
CA ARG A 52 -5.29 -15.22 -4.94
C ARG A 52 -4.16 -15.24 -5.97
N ILE A 53 -2.93 -15.24 -5.47
CA ILE A 53 -1.72 -15.50 -6.27
C ILE A 53 -1.50 -17.02 -6.29
N THR A 54 -1.32 -17.59 -7.48
CA THR A 54 -1.00 -19.00 -7.70
C THR A 54 0.47 -19.15 -8.11
N PRO A 55 1.05 -20.37 -8.05
CA PRO A 55 2.42 -20.58 -8.53
C PRO A 55 2.61 -20.28 -10.02
N GLY A 56 1.54 -20.32 -10.83
CA GLY A 56 1.56 -20.02 -12.25
C GLY A 56 1.20 -18.57 -12.60
N GLY A 57 0.72 -17.77 -11.64
CA GLY A 57 0.32 -16.39 -11.90
C GLY A 57 -0.72 -15.87 -10.92
N ILE A 58 -1.77 -15.22 -11.43
CA ILE A 58 -2.81 -14.57 -10.62
C ILE A 58 -4.20 -15.08 -11.04
N ARG A 59 -5.00 -15.46 -10.05
CA ARG A 59 -6.40 -15.86 -10.25
C ARG A 59 -7.35 -14.75 -9.83
N LEU A 60 -8.26 -14.41 -10.73
CA LEU A 60 -9.33 -13.43 -10.52
C LEU A 60 -10.59 -14.10 -9.94
N ALA A 61 -11.50 -13.31 -9.38
CA ALA A 61 -12.73 -13.80 -8.77
C ALA A 61 -13.71 -14.41 -9.79
N SER A 62 -13.65 -13.99 -11.05
CA SER A 62 -14.37 -14.62 -12.16
C SER A 62 -13.95 -16.08 -12.42
N GLY A 63 -12.78 -16.49 -11.91
CA GLY A 63 -12.17 -17.79 -12.16
C GLY A 63 -11.15 -17.79 -13.31
N GLU A 64 -10.94 -16.65 -13.99
CA GLU A 64 -9.85 -16.48 -14.95
C GLU A 64 -8.48 -16.56 -14.25
N GLU A 65 -7.52 -17.24 -14.88
CA GLU A 65 -6.14 -17.36 -14.40
C GLU A 65 -5.19 -16.72 -15.42
N ILE A 66 -4.50 -15.67 -14.99
CA ILE A 66 -3.52 -14.95 -15.78
C ILE A 66 -2.15 -15.54 -15.47
N GLU A 67 -1.59 -16.26 -16.43
CA GLU A 67 -0.25 -16.85 -16.31
C GLU A 67 0.83 -15.77 -16.38
N LEU A 68 1.74 -15.75 -15.40
CA LEU A 68 2.78 -14.73 -15.27
C LEU A 68 4.07 -15.35 -14.73
N ASP A 69 5.20 -15.03 -15.37
CA ASP A 69 6.52 -15.42 -14.88
C ASP A 69 7.03 -14.49 -13.75
N VAL A 70 6.63 -13.21 -13.78
CA VAL A 70 7.11 -12.17 -12.87
C VAL A 70 5.97 -11.26 -12.46
N ILE A 71 5.89 -10.96 -11.16
CA ILE A 71 4.91 -10.03 -10.58
C ILE A 71 5.65 -8.83 -10.00
N VAL A 72 5.28 -7.63 -10.44
CA VAL A 72 5.84 -6.36 -9.95
C VAL A 72 4.82 -5.65 -9.06
N PHE A 73 5.15 -5.46 -7.78
CA PHE A 73 4.27 -4.77 -6.83
C PHE A 73 4.51 -3.26 -6.84
N ALA A 74 3.65 -2.52 -7.55
CA ALA A 74 3.64 -1.06 -7.55
C ALA A 74 2.61 -0.47 -6.55
N LEU A 75 2.43 -1.11 -5.38
CA LEU A 75 1.39 -0.77 -4.38
C LEU A 75 1.70 0.47 -3.52
N GLY A 76 2.87 1.08 -3.70
CA GLY A 76 3.31 2.23 -2.91
C GLY A 76 3.81 1.86 -1.52
N PHE A 77 3.75 2.81 -0.59
CA PHE A 77 4.33 2.70 0.77
C PHE A 77 3.33 3.13 1.84
N ASN A 78 3.43 2.53 3.03
CA ASN A 78 2.76 3.04 4.23
C ASN A 78 3.54 4.25 4.78
N ALA A 79 3.21 5.44 4.25
CA ALA A 79 4.02 6.64 4.41
C ALA A 79 3.99 7.30 5.80
N PHE A 80 2.94 7.08 6.61
CA PHE A 80 2.79 7.81 7.89
C PHE A 80 3.11 6.97 9.12
N THR A 81 2.56 5.76 9.20
CA THR A 81 2.70 4.92 10.40
C THR A 81 3.71 3.80 10.23
N GLY A 82 4.13 3.49 9.00
CA GLY A 82 5.08 2.41 8.73
C GLY A 82 6.39 2.57 9.51
N ALA A 83 7.05 3.71 9.35
CA ALA A 83 8.33 3.96 10.02
C ALA A 83 8.21 4.03 11.55
N LEU A 84 7.14 4.64 12.07
CA LEU A 84 6.93 4.78 13.51
C LEU A 84 6.63 3.44 14.19
N ASN A 85 5.85 2.59 13.51
CA ASN A 85 5.52 1.25 13.99
C ASN A 85 6.74 0.32 14.00
N GLU A 86 7.54 0.35 12.93
CA GLU A 86 8.80 -0.42 12.81
C GLU A 86 9.86 0.06 13.82
N ALA A 87 9.91 1.37 14.09
CA ALA A 87 10.80 1.93 15.11
C ALA A 87 10.42 1.52 16.55
N GLY A 88 9.27 0.85 16.75
CA GLY A 88 8.88 0.31 18.05
C GLY A 88 8.53 1.39 19.08
N VAL A 89 8.18 2.60 18.64
CA VAL A 89 7.76 3.66 19.56
C VAL A 89 6.42 3.24 20.18
N ARG A 90 6.37 3.19 21.51
CA ARG A 90 5.17 2.90 22.30
C ARG A 90 4.99 4.00 23.34
N ASN A 91 3.75 4.37 23.60
CA ASN A 91 3.44 5.23 24.73
C ASN A 91 3.55 4.43 26.04
N GLU A 92 3.63 5.14 27.17
CA GLU A 92 3.74 4.53 28.51
C GLU A 92 2.52 3.66 28.88
N GLN A 93 1.35 3.92 28.30
CA GLN A 93 0.10 3.22 28.60
C GLN A 93 0.00 1.86 27.88
N GLU A 94 0.55 1.74 26.66
CA GLU A 94 0.60 0.49 25.88
C GLU A 94 1.69 -0.47 26.35
N CYS A 95 2.71 0.03 27.05
CA CYS A 95 3.72 -0.81 27.69
C CYS A 95 3.09 -1.69 28.80
N HIS A 96 2.02 -1.21 29.45
CA HIS A 96 1.26 -2.01 30.42
C HIS A 96 0.36 -3.07 29.74
N GLN A 97 -0.11 -2.80 28.52
CA GLN A 97 -1.00 -3.70 27.77
C GLN A 97 -0.23 -4.83 27.06
N ALA A 98 1.07 -4.69 26.80
CA ALA A 98 1.87 -5.76 26.19
C ALA A 98 2.00 -7.02 27.07
N THR A 99 1.71 -6.93 28.38
CA THR A 99 1.68 -8.08 29.30
C THR A 99 0.36 -8.85 29.25
N ILE A 100 -0.71 -8.24 28.72
CA ILE A 100 -2.06 -8.84 28.72
C ILE A 100 -2.58 -8.79 27.28
N GLY A 101 -2.57 -9.95 26.61
CA GLY A 101 -2.88 -10.16 25.20
C GLY A 101 -3.85 -9.15 24.56
N SER A 102 -3.35 -8.49 23.51
CA SER A 102 -3.95 -7.30 22.92
C SER A 102 -5.36 -7.51 22.38
N ALA A 103 -6.30 -6.79 22.98
CA ALA A 103 -7.52 -6.36 22.32
C ALA A 103 -7.55 -4.82 22.32
N VAL A 104 -7.98 -4.26 21.19
CA VAL A 104 -8.70 -2.97 21.03
C VAL A 104 -7.93 -1.71 20.56
N ARG A 105 -8.24 -1.39 19.28
CA ARG A 105 -8.72 -0.14 18.64
C ARG A 105 -8.03 1.20 18.92
N GLY A 106 -7.56 1.80 17.82
CA GLY A 106 -7.94 3.14 17.32
C GLY A 106 -7.40 4.37 18.07
N PRO A 107 -6.88 5.41 17.38
CA PRO A 107 -6.31 6.56 18.04
C PRO A 107 -7.42 7.52 18.52
N SER A 108 -7.73 7.52 19.82
CA SER A 108 -8.43 8.64 20.44
C SER A 108 -7.43 9.72 20.82
N SER A 109 -7.50 10.85 20.13
CA SER A 109 -6.84 12.09 20.52
C SER A 109 -7.54 12.66 21.74
N ASP A 110 -6.99 12.48 22.95
CA ASP A 110 -7.37 13.33 24.09
C ASP A 110 -6.28 13.35 25.16
N SER A 111 -5.76 14.57 25.38
CA SER A 111 -5.08 15.11 26.57
C SER A 111 -4.24 14.17 27.46
N LEU A 112 -2.92 14.35 27.43
CA LEU A 112 -1.98 13.79 28.41
C LEU A 112 -2.12 14.50 29.78
N PRO A 113 -2.38 13.80 30.90
CA PRO A 113 -2.27 14.39 32.24
C PRO A 113 -0.80 14.51 32.68
N PRO A 114 -0.43 15.53 33.48
CA PRO A 114 0.95 15.78 33.87
C PRO A 114 1.35 14.87 35.03
N GLY A 115 2.32 13.98 34.80
CA GLY A 115 2.91 13.15 35.86
C GLY A 115 3.55 11.84 35.41
N SER A 116 4.14 11.76 34.22
CA SER A 116 4.75 10.53 33.71
C SER A 116 6.13 10.26 34.33
N PRO A 117 6.41 9.02 34.77
CA PRO A 117 7.78 8.59 35.01
C PRO A 117 8.48 8.49 33.64
N THR A 118 9.65 9.12 33.54
CA THR A 118 10.46 9.15 32.32
C THR A 118 10.62 7.76 31.72
N CYS A 119 10.01 7.53 30.54
CA CYS A 119 10.26 6.37 29.71
C CYS A 119 11.71 6.45 29.20
N SER A 120 12.65 5.93 29.99
CA SER A 120 14.04 5.85 29.59
C SER A 120 14.17 4.82 28.48
N LEU A 121 14.56 5.27 27.29
CA LEU A 121 15.13 4.41 26.25
C LEU A 121 16.25 3.57 26.87
N SER A 122 16.01 2.26 27.04
CA SER A 122 17.06 1.33 27.42
C SER A 122 18.16 1.36 26.34
N PRO A 123 19.45 1.56 26.68
CA PRO A 123 20.53 1.66 25.69
C PRO A 123 20.85 0.36 24.93
N ASP A 124 20.20 -0.76 25.25
CA ASP A 124 20.68 -2.10 24.89
C ASP A 124 20.20 -2.68 23.55
N ARG A 125 19.79 -1.84 22.59
CA ARG A 125 19.60 -2.30 21.20
C ARG A 125 20.30 -1.37 20.22
N VAL A 126 21.61 -1.56 20.12
CA VAL A 126 22.38 -1.18 18.94
C VAL A 126 21.75 -1.89 17.74
N ALA A 127 20.95 -1.16 16.98
CA ALA A 127 20.49 -1.59 15.67
C ALA A 127 21.73 -1.80 14.78
N ARG A 128 22.20 -3.05 14.68
CA ARG A 128 23.11 -3.47 13.61
C ARG A 128 22.33 -3.39 12.30
N LEU A 129 22.37 -2.23 11.65
CA LEU A 129 22.08 -2.08 10.23
C LEU A 129 23.07 -2.95 9.45
N TYR A 130 22.66 -4.17 9.14
CA TYR A 130 23.34 -5.01 8.16
C TYR A 130 22.85 -4.58 6.77
N TRP A 131 23.56 -3.63 6.15
CA TRP A 131 23.51 -3.48 4.70
C TRP A 131 24.47 -4.52 4.13
N ARG A 132 23.95 -5.55 3.46
CA ARG A 132 24.76 -6.44 2.63
C ARG A 132 24.07 -6.65 1.29
N ILE A 133 24.55 -5.82 0.36
CA ILE A 133 24.44 -5.82 -1.11
C ILE A 133 23.01 -5.63 -1.64
#